data_AF-A0A3G1GP85-F1
#
_entry.id   AF-A0A3G1GP85-F1
#
_cell.length_a   1.000
_cell.length_b   1.000
_cell.length_c   1.000
_cell.angle_alpha   90.00
_cell.angle_beta   90.00
_cell.angle_gamma   90.00
#
_symmetry.space_group_name_H-M   'P 1'
#
loop_
_entity.id
_entity.type
_entity.pdbx_description
1 polymer ?
#
loop_
_entity_poly.entity_id
_entity_poly.type
_entity_poly.pdbx_seq_one_letter_code
_entity_poly.pdbx_strand_id
1 'polypeptide(L)'
;MCSGSIIHSFVNSQDIRYLGGLINQMPYTVTLFNICNFSLCGLPFLSGFYSKDLVVEVMSMGYLNMFIYLVFYLSIGLTVSYSVRLSYCLLVGTYKFMSLSGVSEGNFMIKAMSLIILFVVISGSLLSWIVFPTPYFIVLPFLMKMMTLLVIGLGGFVGYEVSKVSFTYSLGVKFSIKINQFLGSMWHMPFISTNMMALMALKPGGPLINLLDQGWAEFYGSKSLLNSFKTSGGYLQKLSANHLKMYFVLMIVWIGYMIMFLYLNSLYKSVVLKMLSKINFLSI
;
A
#
# COMPACT_ATOMS: atom_id res chain seq x y z
N MET A 1 11.89 -2.42 21.11
CA MET A 1 13.24 -2.81 21.59
C MET A 1 13.20 -4.10 22.38
N CYS A 2 12.45 -4.16 23.49
CA CYS A 2 12.25 -5.37 24.30
C CYS A 2 11.76 -6.60 23.48
N SER A 3 10.85 -6.42 22.53
CA SER A 3 10.49 -7.51 21.61
C SER A 3 11.65 -7.97 20.74
N GLY A 4 12.49 -7.03 20.26
CA GLY A 4 13.67 -7.35 19.45
C GLY A 4 14.75 -8.11 20.22
N SER A 5 14.95 -7.79 21.50
CA SER A 5 15.86 -8.57 22.37
C SER A 5 15.39 -10.00 22.54
N ILE A 6 14.08 -10.17 22.78
CA ILE A 6 13.46 -11.48 22.87
C ILE A 6 13.65 -12.22 21.54
N ILE A 7 13.24 -11.64 20.41
CA ILE A 7 13.36 -12.28 19.08
C ILE A 7 14.80 -12.72 18.78
N HIS A 8 15.80 -11.87 19.07
CA HIS A 8 17.20 -12.21 18.85
C HIS A 8 17.67 -13.38 19.75
N SER A 9 17.29 -13.38 21.03
CA SER A 9 17.59 -14.48 21.95
C SER A 9 16.88 -15.81 21.60
N PHE A 10 15.80 -15.73 20.81
CA PHE A 10 14.95 -16.85 20.40
C PHE A 10 15.13 -17.25 18.93
N VAL A 11 16.35 -17.09 18.38
CA VAL A 11 16.70 -17.50 17.01
C VAL A 11 15.71 -16.92 15.97
N ASN A 12 15.39 -15.64 16.10
CA ASN A 12 14.46 -14.91 15.26
C ASN A 12 13.01 -15.43 15.24
N SER A 13 12.62 -16.26 16.22
CA SER A 13 11.22 -16.66 16.37
C SER A 13 10.39 -15.53 16.97
N GLN A 14 9.29 -15.19 16.30
CA GLN A 14 8.37 -14.11 16.69
C GLN A 14 7.06 -14.66 17.27
N ASP A 15 6.85 -15.96 17.13
CA ASP A 15 5.63 -16.63 17.53
C ASP A 15 5.53 -16.71 19.06
N ILE A 16 4.62 -15.92 19.62
CA ILE A 16 4.34 -15.81 21.06
C ILE A 16 3.98 -17.17 21.69
N ARG A 17 3.52 -18.14 20.89
CA ARG A 17 3.18 -19.50 21.34
C ARG A 17 4.40 -20.29 21.82
N TYR A 18 5.58 -20.01 21.28
CA TYR A 18 6.84 -20.65 21.67
C TYR A 18 7.55 -19.90 22.79
N LEU A 19 7.11 -18.68 23.09
CA LEU A 19 7.58 -17.92 24.24
C LEU A 19 6.81 -18.38 25.49
N GLY A 20 7.53 -18.66 26.56
CA GLY A 20 6.94 -19.09 27.83
C GLY A 20 7.98 -19.07 28.93
N GLY A 21 7.56 -18.75 30.17
CA GLY A 21 8.43 -18.77 31.35
C GLY A 21 9.63 -17.83 31.28
N LEU A 22 9.52 -16.70 30.56
CA LEU A 22 10.65 -15.79 30.34
C LEU A 22 11.11 -15.05 31.60
N ILE A 23 10.27 -14.95 32.64
CA ILE A 23 10.63 -14.33 33.92
C ILE A 23 11.93 -14.93 34.47
N ASN A 24 12.10 -16.24 34.33
CA ASN A 24 13.25 -16.94 34.89
C ASN A 24 14.51 -16.79 34.04
N GLN A 25 14.35 -16.59 32.72
CA GLN A 25 15.47 -16.57 31.76
C GLN A 25 15.98 -15.15 31.51
N MET A 26 15.08 -14.17 31.42
CA MET A 26 15.38 -12.77 31.08
C MET A 26 14.53 -11.81 31.94
N PRO A 27 14.76 -11.76 33.26
CA PRO A 27 13.91 -11.01 34.19
C PRO A 27 13.92 -9.50 33.91
N TYR A 28 15.05 -8.96 33.47
CA TYR A 28 15.17 -7.52 33.26
C TYR A 28 14.38 -7.09 32.02
N THR A 29 14.60 -7.71 30.86
CA THR A 29 13.88 -7.33 29.64
C THR A 29 12.37 -7.55 29.77
N VAL A 30 11.94 -8.59 30.49
CA VAL A 30 10.52 -8.92 30.69
C VAL A 30 9.82 -7.93 31.64
N THR A 31 10.47 -7.51 32.72
CA THR A 31 9.90 -6.48 33.62
C THR A 31 9.76 -5.15 32.89
N LEU A 32 10.80 -4.73 32.18
CA LEU A 32 10.79 -3.54 31.33
C LEU A 32 9.70 -3.59 30.25
N PHE A 33 9.50 -4.75 29.63
CA PHE A 33 8.43 -4.96 28.66
C PHE A 33 7.03 -4.79 29.27
N ASN A 34 6.80 -5.32 30.47
CA ASN A 34 5.51 -5.18 31.14
C ASN A 34 5.21 -3.75 31.58
N ILE A 35 6.22 -3.00 32.04
CA ILE A 35 6.05 -1.57 32.36
C ILE A 35 5.58 -0.79 31.13
N CYS A 36 6.14 -1.10 29.96
CA CYS A 36 5.73 -0.50 28.69
C CYS A 36 4.31 -0.95 28.27
N ASN A 37 3.94 -2.21 28.49
CA ASN A 37 2.57 -2.67 28.22
C ASN A 37 1.55 -1.98 29.13
N PHE A 38 1.89 -1.77 30.41
CA PHE A 38 1.04 -1.06 31.34
C PHE A 38 0.89 0.43 31.01
N SER A 39 1.95 1.08 30.51
CA SER A 39 1.83 2.45 30.01
C SER A 39 0.92 2.52 28.78
N LEU A 40 1.00 1.52 27.88
CA LEU A 40 0.09 1.41 26.74
C LEU A 40 -1.38 1.23 27.18
N CYS A 41 -1.66 0.48 28.25
CA CYS A 41 -3.01 0.35 28.80
C CYS A 41 -3.57 1.62 29.45
N GLY A 42 -2.72 2.60 29.75
CA GLY A 42 -3.13 3.83 30.42
C GLY A 42 -3.38 3.66 31.92
N LEU A 43 -2.64 2.77 32.60
CA LEU A 43 -2.70 2.68 34.06
C LEU A 43 -2.28 4.02 34.71
N PRO A 44 -2.87 4.38 35.86
CA PRO A 44 -2.62 5.67 36.50
C PRO A 44 -1.13 5.88 36.79
N PHE A 45 -0.69 7.14 36.68
CA PHE A 45 0.68 7.63 36.88
C PHE A 45 1.71 7.28 35.79
N LEU A 46 1.42 6.38 34.86
CA LEU A 46 2.29 6.15 33.69
C LEU A 46 2.00 7.16 32.58
N SER A 47 2.96 7.36 31.68
CA SER A 47 2.82 8.35 30.59
C SER A 47 1.55 8.22 29.75
N GLY A 48 1.06 7.00 29.53
CA GLY A 48 -0.17 6.77 28.76
C GLY A 48 -1.44 7.27 29.43
N PHE A 49 -1.49 7.37 30.77
CA PHE A 49 -2.65 7.89 31.49
C PHE A 49 -2.89 9.37 31.17
N TYR A 50 -1.83 10.20 31.23
CA TYR A 50 -1.91 11.65 31.00
C TYR A 50 -2.44 12.03 29.60
N SER A 51 -2.28 11.15 28.61
CA SER A 51 -2.78 11.38 27.25
C SER A 51 -4.11 10.68 27.03
N LYS A 52 -4.21 9.37 27.28
CA LYS A 52 -5.40 8.58 26.93
C LYS A 52 -6.62 8.95 27.76
N ASP A 53 -6.46 9.13 29.07
CA ASP A 53 -7.60 9.45 29.96
C ASP A 53 -8.18 10.83 29.61
N LEU A 54 -7.30 11.83 29.43
CA LEU A 54 -7.70 13.18 29.02
C LEU A 54 -8.40 13.20 27.65
N VAL A 55 -7.91 12.43 26.67
CA VAL A 55 -8.60 12.33 25.36
C VAL A 55 -10.00 11.73 25.52
N VAL A 56 -10.17 10.68 26.32
CA VAL A 56 -11.48 10.06 26.52
C VAL A 56 -12.45 11.04 27.19
N GLU A 57 -11.97 11.81 28.15
CA GLU A 57 -12.78 12.79 28.86
C GLU A 57 -13.21 13.96 27.98
N VAL A 58 -12.33 14.47 27.12
CA VAL A 58 -12.71 15.52 26.17
C VAL A 58 -13.72 14.97 25.16
N MET A 59 -13.59 13.70 24.75
CA MET A 59 -14.54 13.05 23.85
C MET A 59 -15.91 12.83 24.50
N SER A 60 -15.98 12.51 25.79
CA SER A 60 -17.26 12.34 26.50
C SER A 60 -17.99 13.66 26.75
N MET A 61 -17.26 14.76 26.78
CA MET A 61 -17.82 16.11 26.85
C MET A 61 -18.34 16.62 25.51
N GLY A 62 -17.74 16.16 24.41
CA GLY A 62 -18.09 16.56 23.06
C GLY A 62 -19.42 15.96 22.58
N TYR A 63 -19.99 16.59 21.55
CA TYR A 63 -21.13 16.05 20.83
C TYR A 63 -20.67 15.02 19.79
N LEU A 64 -20.45 13.78 20.23
CA LEU A 64 -20.12 12.66 19.34
C LEU A 64 -21.34 11.79 19.05
N ASN A 65 -21.36 11.17 17.86
CA ASN A 65 -22.32 10.12 17.57
C ASN A 65 -22.10 8.93 18.52
N MET A 66 -23.18 8.39 19.09
CA MET A 66 -23.16 7.23 19.98
C MET A 66 -22.41 6.04 19.39
N PHE A 67 -22.47 5.84 18.08
CA PHE A 67 -21.70 4.77 17.42
C PHE A 67 -20.19 4.97 17.58
N ILE A 68 -19.69 6.18 17.34
CA ILE A 68 -18.26 6.50 17.46
C ILE A 68 -17.82 6.35 18.93
N TYR A 69 -18.66 6.80 19.86
CA TYR A 69 -18.42 6.67 21.28
C TYR A 69 -18.25 5.20 21.70
N LEU A 70 -19.16 4.31 21.27
CA LEU A 70 -19.07 2.88 21.57
C LEU A 70 -17.82 2.22 20.97
N VAL A 71 -17.51 2.52 19.71
CA VAL A 71 -16.32 1.97 19.03
C VAL A 71 -15.04 2.39 19.77
N PHE A 72 -14.98 3.62 20.26
CA PHE A 72 -13.81 4.12 20.98
C PHE A 72 -13.59 3.38 22.31
N TYR A 73 -14.62 3.21 23.15
CA TYR A 73 -14.47 2.44 24.39
C TYR A 73 -14.20 0.96 24.15
N LEU A 74 -14.82 0.35 23.13
CA LEU A 74 -14.50 -1.02 22.74
C LEU A 74 -13.03 -1.15 22.30
N SER A 75 -12.50 -0.15 21.58
CA SER A 75 -11.09 -0.15 21.18
C SER A 75 -10.15 -0.12 22.40
N ILE A 76 -10.46 0.66 23.44
CA ILE A 76 -9.69 0.70 24.69
C ILE A 76 -9.73 -0.65 25.39
N GLY A 77 -10.91 -1.25 25.56
CA GLY A 77 -11.05 -2.57 26.18
C GLY A 77 -10.29 -3.67 25.42
N LEU A 78 -10.34 -3.65 24.09
CA LEU A 78 -9.57 -4.56 23.24
C LEU A 78 -8.06 -4.31 23.34
N THR A 79 -7.62 -3.06 23.55
CA THR A 79 -6.20 -2.78 23.74
C THR A 79 -5.64 -3.44 25.00
N VAL A 80 -6.41 -3.38 26.07
CA VAL A 80 -6.02 -4.02 27.32
C VAL A 80 -6.07 -5.55 27.18
N SER A 81 -7.09 -6.10 26.52
CA SER A 81 -7.22 -7.55 26.39
C SER A 81 -6.05 -8.19 25.61
N TYR A 82 -5.59 -7.59 24.51
CA TYR A 82 -4.44 -8.13 23.78
C TYR A 82 -3.12 -7.94 24.55
N SER A 83 -2.96 -6.83 25.28
CA SER A 83 -1.75 -6.57 26.07
C SER A 83 -1.61 -7.57 27.23
N VAL A 84 -2.72 -7.90 27.90
CA VAL A 84 -2.76 -8.91 28.96
C VAL A 84 -2.47 -10.28 28.38
N ARG A 85 -3.06 -10.65 27.23
CA ARG A 85 -2.72 -11.91 26.54
C ARG A 85 -1.22 -12.02 26.26
N LEU A 86 -0.60 -10.95 25.76
CA LEU A 86 0.82 -10.91 25.47
C LEU A 86 1.66 -11.09 26.73
N SER A 87 1.35 -10.35 27.80
CA SER A 87 2.03 -10.49 29.09
C SER A 87 1.87 -11.90 29.66
N TYR A 88 0.67 -12.49 29.57
CA TYR A 88 0.41 -13.85 30.05
C TYR A 88 1.26 -14.88 29.32
N CYS A 89 1.35 -14.84 27.99
CA CYS A 89 2.15 -15.82 27.25
C CYS A 89 3.66 -15.73 27.55
N LEU A 90 4.18 -14.52 27.82
CA LEU A 90 5.60 -14.33 28.14
C LEU A 90 5.95 -14.76 29.57
N LEU A 91 5.06 -14.43 30.51
CA LEU A 91 5.26 -14.61 31.95
C LEU A 91 4.87 -15.99 32.44
N VAL A 92 3.68 -16.46 32.03
CA VAL A 92 3.00 -17.60 32.62
C VAL A 92 3.24 -18.85 31.78
N GLY A 93 3.52 -19.94 32.48
CA GLY A 93 3.73 -21.25 31.89
C GLY A 93 5.19 -21.70 31.93
N THR A 94 5.41 -22.91 31.44
CA THR A 94 6.75 -23.48 31.31
C THR A 94 7.50 -22.84 30.14
N TYR A 95 8.82 -22.97 30.16
CA TYR A 95 9.64 -22.64 29.02
C TYR A 95 9.28 -23.56 27.84
N LYS A 96 8.82 -22.97 26.72
CA LYS A 96 8.28 -23.70 25.55
C LYS A 96 9.23 -23.74 24.35
N PHE A 97 10.38 -23.10 24.45
CA PHE A 97 11.33 -23.05 23.35
C PHE A 97 12.27 -24.25 23.37
N MET A 98 13.17 -24.32 22.38
CA MET A 98 14.15 -25.40 22.24
C MET A 98 14.95 -25.61 23.53
N SER A 99 15.14 -26.88 23.91
CA SER A 99 15.88 -27.27 25.13
C SER A 99 17.32 -26.77 25.15
N LEU A 100 17.94 -26.62 23.98
CA LEU A 100 19.30 -26.08 23.82
C LEU A 100 19.24 -24.58 23.44
N SER A 101 18.75 -23.74 24.35
CA SER A 101 18.68 -22.29 24.13
C SER A 101 19.68 -21.54 24.99
N GLY A 102 20.60 -20.80 24.35
CA GLY A 102 21.52 -19.86 25.00
C GLY A 102 20.89 -18.49 25.20
N VAL A 103 19.86 -18.42 26.04
CA VAL A 103 19.19 -17.15 26.34
C VAL A 103 20.15 -16.23 27.10
N SER A 104 20.45 -15.07 26.53
CA SER A 104 21.32 -14.08 27.15
C SER A 104 20.79 -12.66 26.95
N GLU A 105 20.93 -11.83 27.98
CA GLU A 105 20.62 -10.41 27.89
C GLU A 105 21.89 -9.61 27.58
N GLY A 106 21.89 -8.86 26.48
CA GLY A 106 23.05 -8.07 26.06
C GLY A 106 23.20 -6.75 26.85
N ASN A 107 24.39 -6.48 27.38
CA ASN A 107 24.68 -5.31 28.23
C ASN A 107 24.37 -3.95 27.59
N PHE A 108 24.68 -3.75 26.31
CA PHE A 108 24.40 -2.47 25.62
C PHE A 108 22.91 -2.24 25.44
N MET A 109 22.18 -3.31 25.15
CA MET A 109 20.76 -3.25 24.88
C MET A 109 19.96 -3.01 26.16
N ILE A 110 20.34 -3.63 27.28
CA ILE A 110 19.81 -3.34 28.62
C ILE A 110 19.94 -1.84 28.95
N LYS A 111 21.12 -1.24 28.72
CA LYS A 111 21.37 0.19 28.97
C LYS A 111 20.47 1.10 28.12
N ALA A 112 20.26 0.76 26.85
CA ALA A 112 19.36 1.51 25.99
C ALA A 112 17.89 1.41 26.45
N MET A 113 17.45 0.20 26.83
CA MET A 113 16.09 -0.01 27.32
C MET A 113 15.84 0.67 28.67
N SER A 114 16.83 0.68 29.58
CA SER A 114 16.72 1.32 30.88
C SER A 114 16.50 2.83 30.76
N LEU A 115 17.23 3.48 29.84
CA LEU A 115 17.07 4.91 29.54
C LEU A 115 15.65 5.22 29.07
N ILE A 116 15.08 4.40 28.19
CA ILE A 116 13.74 4.63 27.64
C ILE A 116 12.66 4.52 28.73
N ILE A 117 12.84 3.65 29.72
CA ILE A 117 11.82 3.45 30.75
C ILE A 117 11.75 4.59 31.75
N LEU A 118 12.87 5.28 31.99
CA LEU A 118 12.85 6.56 32.69
C LEU A 118 11.91 7.55 31.99
N PHE A 119 11.94 7.62 30.66
CA PHE A 119 11.00 8.45 29.90
C PHE A 119 9.56 7.93 29.99
N VAL A 120 9.32 6.62 29.91
CA VAL A 120 7.96 6.06 30.00
C VAL A 120 7.26 6.42 31.32
N VAL A 121 8.00 6.51 32.42
CA VAL A 121 7.45 6.90 33.73
C VAL A 121 7.36 8.42 33.87
N ILE A 122 8.44 9.14 33.59
CA ILE A 122 8.55 10.57 33.96
C ILE A 122 7.93 11.48 32.92
N SER A 123 8.13 11.21 31.62
CA SER A 123 7.87 12.18 30.55
C SER A 123 6.41 12.61 30.44
N GLY A 124 5.45 11.73 30.70
CA GLY A 124 4.03 12.08 30.56
C GLY A 124 3.60 13.14 31.58
N SER A 125 4.02 13.00 32.83
CA SER A 125 3.74 13.98 33.88
C SER A 125 4.42 15.32 33.57
N LEU A 126 5.72 15.31 33.24
CA LEU A 126 6.46 16.52 32.88
C LEU A 126 5.85 17.24 31.67
N LEU A 127 5.52 16.51 30.61
CA LEU A 127 4.90 17.08 29.41
C LEU A 127 3.53 17.66 29.71
N SER A 128 2.71 16.99 30.53
CA SER A 128 1.38 17.50 30.89
C SER A 128 1.45 18.87 31.57
N TRP A 129 2.44 19.08 32.46
CA TRP A 129 2.63 20.34 33.17
C TRP A 129 3.20 21.45 32.27
N ILE A 130 4.06 21.11 31.32
CA ILE A 130 4.68 22.09 30.41
C ILE A 130 3.70 22.52 29.31
N VAL A 131 2.98 21.57 28.71
CA VAL A 131 2.15 21.81 27.52
C VAL A 131 0.80 22.42 27.89
N PHE A 132 0.23 22.08 29.05
CA PHE A 132 -1.07 22.58 29.50
C PHE A 132 -0.94 23.55 30.68
N PRO A 133 -0.50 24.80 30.46
CA PRO A 133 -0.41 25.80 31.53
C PRO A 133 -1.78 26.17 32.11
N THR A 134 -2.84 26.03 31.31
CA THR A 134 -4.24 26.19 31.72
C THR A 134 -4.99 24.89 31.42
N PRO A 135 -5.24 24.01 32.43
CA PRO A 135 -5.99 22.79 32.20
C PRO A 135 -7.42 23.11 31.78
N TYR A 136 -7.94 22.40 30.77
CA TYR A 136 -9.34 22.51 30.37
C TYR A 136 -10.24 21.97 31.49
N PHE A 137 -11.33 22.69 31.81
CA PHE A 137 -12.23 22.29 32.89
C PHE A 137 -13.21 21.20 32.41
N ILE A 138 -13.09 20.00 32.98
CA ILE A 138 -13.88 18.82 32.61
C ILE A 138 -14.95 18.57 33.69
N VAL A 139 -16.19 18.97 33.42
CA VAL A 139 -17.41 18.63 34.17
C VAL A 139 -18.09 17.35 33.65
N LEU A 140 -17.75 16.19 34.20
CA LEU A 140 -18.41 14.92 33.88
C LEU A 140 -19.14 14.35 35.11
N PRO A 141 -20.26 13.63 34.93
CA PRO A 141 -20.83 12.84 36.01
C PRO A 141 -19.83 11.73 36.41
N PHE A 142 -19.86 11.34 37.70
CA PHE A 142 -18.91 10.38 38.27
C PHE A 142 -18.78 9.08 37.46
N LEU A 143 -19.91 8.55 36.95
CA LEU A 143 -19.91 7.35 36.13
C LEU A 143 -19.02 7.52 34.90
N MET A 144 -19.21 8.60 34.13
CA MET A 144 -18.45 8.88 32.90
C MET A 144 -16.97 9.05 33.16
N LYS A 145 -16.60 9.71 34.27
CA LYS A 145 -15.20 9.87 34.68
C LYS A 145 -14.53 8.53 35.02
N MET A 146 -15.26 7.58 35.61
CA MET A 146 -14.73 6.26 35.95
C MET A 146 -14.80 5.23 34.82
N MET A 147 -15.47 5.54 33.69
CA MET A 147 -15.66 4.57 32.60
C MET A 147 -14.35 4.07 32.02
N THR A 148 -13.33 4.92 31.87
CA THR A 148 -12.02 4.53 31.33
C THR A 148 -11.39 3.43 32.16
N LEU A 149 -11.32 3.63 33.48
CA LEU A 149 -10.79 2.65 34.43
C LEU A 149 -11.60 1.36 34.43
N LEU A 150 -12.94 1.45 34.39
CA LEU A 150 -13.82 0.28 34.35
C LEU A 150 -13.58 -0.55 33.08
N VAL A 151 -13.46 0.10 31.92
CA VAL A 151 -13.20 -0.57 30.65
C VAL A 151 -11.81 -1.21 30.61
N ILE A 152 -10.80 -0.56 31.21
CA ILE A 152 -9.47 -1.16 31.39
C ILE A 152 -9.56 -2.42 32.26
N GLY A 153 -10.28 -2.36 33.38
CA GLY A 153 -10.49 -3.51 34.28
C GLY A 153 -11.21 -4.68 33.59
N LEU A 154 -12.31 -4.39 32.90
CA LEU A 154 -13.06 -5.39 32.13
C LEU A 154 -12.23 -6.00 31.00
N GLY A 155 -11.50 -5.16 30.24
CA GLY A 155 -10.61 -5.62 29.16
C GLY A 155 -9.50 -6.53 29.68
N GLY A 156 -8.92 -6.20 30.84
CA GLY A 156 -7.92 -7.03 31.50
C GLY A 156 -8.47 -8.38 31.97
N PHE A 157 -9.66 -8.38 32.58
CA PHE A 157 -10.34 -9.62 32.97
C PHE A 157 -10.63 -10.53 31.78
N VAL A 158 -11.20 -9.96 30.70
CA VAL A 158 -11.47 -10.71 29.46
C VAL A 158 -10.17 -11.25 28.85
N GLY A 159 -9.12 -10.43 28.78
CA GLY A 159 -7.82 -10.85 28.25
C GLY A 159 -7.21 -12.01 29.03
N TYR A 160 -7.32 -11.97 30.36
CA TYR A 160 -6.84 -13.03 31.24
C TYR A 160 -7.61 -14.35 31.05
N GLU A 161 -8.95 -14.31 31.04
CA GLU A 161 -9.76 -15.52 30.83
C GLU A 161 -9.55 -16.13 29.43
N VAL A 162 -9.44 -15.30 28.38
CA VAL A 162 -9.13 -15.78 27.03
C VAL A 162 -7.73 -16.41 26.97
N SER A 163 -6.77 -15.92 27.76
CA SER A 163 -5.41 -16.45 27.79
C SER A 163 -5.27 -17.78 28.55
N LYS A 164 -6.14 -18.02 29.53
CA LYS A 164 -6.20 -19.26 30.33
C LYS A 164 -6.69 -20.48 29.56
N VAL A 165 -7.19 -20.31 28.34
CA VAL A 165 -7.66 -21.41 27.52
C VAL A 165 -6.45 -22.31 27.20
N SER A 166 -6.33 -23.38 27.97
CA SER A 166 -5.41 -24.48 27.71
C SER A 166 -5.86 -25.20 26.44
N PHE A 167 -4.95 -25.93 25.81
CA PHE A 167 -5.28 -26.84 24.72
C PHE A 167 -6.16 -27.98 25.26
N THR A 168 -7.46 -27.74 25.40
CA THR A 168 -8.44 -28.82 25.53
C THR A 168 -8.57 -29.44 24.15
N TYR A 169 -8.15 -30.70 24.02
CA TYR A 169 -8.14 -31.47 22.77
C TYR A 169 -9.54 -31.70 22.16
N SER A 170 -10.62 -31.35 22.87
CA SER A 170 -11.96 -31.33 22.28
C SER A 170 -12.09 -30.09 21.39
N LEU A 171 -12.18 -30.36 20.08
CA LEU A 171 -12.54 -29.44 18.99
C LEU A 171 -13.89 -28.76 19.26
N GLY A 172 -13.89 -27.80 20.17
CA GLY A 172 -14.99 -26.90 20.42
C GLY A 172 -15.06 -25.87 19.31
N VAL A 173 -15.93 -26.15 18.34
CA VAL A 173 -16.60 -25.18 17.46
C VAL A 173 -15.89 -24.91 16.11
N LYS A 174 -16.30 -25.63 15.06
CA LYS A 174 -15.94 -25.32 13.65
C LYS A 174 -16.25 -23.86 13.25
N PHE A 175 -17.24 -23.23 13.88
CA PHE A 175 -17.58 -21.81 13.69
C PHE A 175 -16.54 -20.86 14.31
N SER A 176 -15.91 -21.22 15.45
CA SER A 176 -14.82 -20.43 16.04
C SER A 176 -13.57 -20.47 15.17
N ILE A 177 -13.31 -21.59 14.47
CA ILE A 177 -12.19 -21.71 13.53
C ILE A 177 -12.37 -20.75 12.34
N LYS A 178 -13.57 -20.67 11.76
CA LYS A 178 -13.85 -19.73 10.65
C LYS A 178 -13.71 -18.27 11.09
N ILE A 179 -14.24 -17.92 12.26
CA ILE A 179 -14.09 -16.57 12.82
C ILE A 179 -12.62 -16.26 13.14
N ASN A 180 -11.90 -17.21 13.74
CA ASN A 180 -10.47 -17.04 14.04
C ASN A 180 -9.64 -16.92 12.75
N GLN A 181 -9.96 -17.65 11.69
CA GLN A 181 -9.32 -17.51 10.38
C GLN A 181 -9.62 -16.14 9.76
N PHE A 182 -10.86 -15.67 9.85
CA PHE A 182 -11.27 -14.35 9.37
C PHE A 182 -10.55 -13.21 10.12
N LEU A 183 -10.55 -13.25 11.46
CA LEU A 183 -9.88 -12.25 12.29
C LEU A 183 -8.35 -12.34 12.18
N GLY A 184 -7.79 -13.56 12.13
CA GLY A 184 -6.36 -13.81 12.02
C GLY A 184 -5.76 -13.41 10.66
N SER A 185 -6.55 -13.47 9.59
CA SER A 185 -6.14 -13.01 8.25
C SER A 185 -6.38 -11.51 8.01
N MET A 186 -6.58 -10.72 9.08
CA MET A 186 -6.90 -9.29 9.00
C MET A 186 -8.12 -9.02 8.11
N TRP A 187 -9.24 -9.70 8.37
CA TRP A 187 -10.48 -9.61 7.59
C TRP A 187 -10.28 -9.91 6.08
N HIS A 188 -9.32 -10.77 5.75
CA HIS A 188 -8.86 -11.05 4.38
C HIS A 188 -8.44 -9.79 3.57
N MET A 189 -8.17 -8.66 4.23
CA MET A 189 -7.78 -7.42 3.56
C MET A 189 -6.52 -7.56 2.70
N PRO A 190 -5.46 -8.29 3.13
CA PRO A 190 -4.29 -8.51 2.28
C PRO A 190 -4.69 -9.19 0.96
N PHE A 191 -5.49 -10.25 0.99
CA PHE A 191 -5.94 -10.96 -0.22
C PHE A 191 -6.77 -10.08 -1.16
N ILE A 192 -7.65 -9.24 -0.61
CA ILE A 192 -8.45 -8.30 -1.41
C ILE A 192 -7.53 -7.26 -2.05
N SER A 193 -6.62 -6.68 -1.27
CA SER A 193 -5.73 -5.61 -1.75
C SER A 193 -4.69 -6.09 -2.76
N THR A 194 -4.08 -7.27 -2.54
CA THR A 194 -2.98 -7.76 -3.40
C THR A 194 -3.50 -8.56 -4.57
N ASN A 195 -4.25 -9.64 -4.34
CA ASN A 195 -4.62 -10.57 -5.41
C ASN A 195 -5.66 -9.95 -6.34
N MET A 196 -6.67 -9.25 -5.83
CA MET A 196 -7.70 -8.65 -6.69
C MET A 196 -7.13 -7.54 -7.57
N MET A 197 -6.34 -6.63 -6.97
CA MET A 197 -5.76 -5.52 -7.73
C MET A 197 -4.70 -6.00 -8.73
N ALA A 198 -3.85 -6.95 -8.34
CA ALA A 198 -2.89 -7.54 -9.27
C ALA A 198 -3.60 -8.24 -10.44
N LEU A 199 -4.67 -9.00 -10.18
CA LEU A 199 -5.44 -9.67 -11.24
C LEU A 199 -6.11 -8.66 -12.18
N MET A 200 -6.68 -7.57 -11.67
CA MET A 200 -7.27 -6.52 -12.52
C MET A 200 -6.23 -5.87 -13.42
N ALA A 201 -5.02 -5.60 -12.91
CA ALA A 201 -3.94 -4.99 -13.69
C ALA A 201 -3.32 -5.95 -14.72
N LEU A 202 -3.18 -7.24 -14.38
CA LEU A 202 -2.45 -8.22 -15.22
C LEU A 202 -3.32 -8.87 -16.30
N LYS A 203 -4.62 -9.09 -16.04
CA LYS A 203 -5.55 -9.73 -17.00
C LYS A 203 -5.61 -9.07 -18.39
N PRO A 204 -5.58 -7.73 -18.56
CA PRO A 204 -5.63 -7.13 -19.89
C PRO A 204 -4.32 -7.31 -20.70
N GLY A 205 -3.19 -7.65 -20.07
CA GLY A 205 -1.90 -7.76 -20.76
C GLY A 205 -1.87 -8.78 -21.90
N GLY A 206 -2.38 -10.00 -21.66
CA GLY A 206 -2.46 -11.05 -22.69
C GLY A 206 -3.27 -10.66 -23.94
N PRO A 207 -4.53 -10.19 -23.81
CA PRO A 207 -5.30 -9.74 -24.97
C PRO A 207 -4.72 -8.48 -25.61
N LEU A 208 -4.07 -7.59 -24.86
CA LEU A 208 -3.34 -6.44 -25.43
C LEU A 208 -2.24 -6.92 -26.40
N ILE A 209 -1.39 -7.85 -25.98
CA ILE A 209 -0.30 -8.36 -26.83
C ILE A 209 -0.85 -9.05 -28.09
N ASN A 210 -1.87 -9.90 -27.93
CA ASN A 210 -2.39 -10.68 -29.06
C ASN A 210 -3.18 -9.82 -30.04
N LEU A 211 -4.02 -8.89 -29.56
CA LEU A 211 -4.89 -8.09 -30.43
C LEU A 211 -4.16 -6.87 -30.98
N LEU A 212 -3.42 -6.13 -30.16
CA LEU A 212 -2.79 -4.88 -30.58
C LEU A 212 -1.45 -5.15 -31.25
N ASP A 213 -0.51 -5.78 -30.54
CA ASP A 213 0.86 -5.94 -31.03
C ASP A 213 0.96 -6.96 -32.17
N GLN A 214 0.48 -8.19 -31.94
CA GLN A 214 0.54 -9.25 -32.96
C GLN A 214 -0.61 -9.20 -33.98
N GLY A 215 -1.68 -8.47 -33.67
CA GLY A 215 -2.87 -8.38 -34.51
C GLY A 215 -2.87 -7.12 -35.37
N TRP A 216 -3.46 -6.06 -34.84
CA TRP A 216 -3.73 -4.82 -35.58
C TRP A 216 -2.46 -4.10 -36.04
N ALA A 217 -1.40 -4.07 -35.22
CA ALA A 217 -0.15 -3.41 -35.60
C ALA A 217 0.55 -4.14 -36.76
N GLU A 218 0.57 -5.47 -36.78
CA GLU A 218 1.11 -6.23 -37.92
C GLU A 218 0.22 -6.10 -39.17
N PHE A 219 -1.11 -6.12 -38.99
CA PHE A 219 -2.05 -5.98 -40.10
C PHE A 219 -1.89 -4.64 -40.82
N TYR A 220 -1.94 -3.52 -40.08
CA TYR A 220 -1.78 -2.18 -40.66
C TYR A 220 -0.33 -1.82 -41.00
N GLY A 221 0.64 -2.40 -40.32
CA GLY A 221 2.05 -2.16 -40.56
C GLY A 221 2.58 -2.99 -41.73
N SER A 222 3.49 -3.91 -41.41
CA SER A 222 4.32 -4.62 -42.39
C SER A 222 3.50 -5.46 -43.38
N LYS A 223 2.42 -6.11 -42.93
CA LYS A 223 1.68 -7.09 -43.75
C LYS A 223 0.84 -6.44 -44.83
N SER A 224 0.11 -5.36 -44.52
CA SER A 224 -0.64 -4.62 -45.54
C SER A 224 0.28 -3.87 -46.51
N LEU A 225 1.37 -3.28 -46.01
CA LEU A 225 2.37 -2.62 -46.85
C LEU A 225 3.00 -3.60 -47.85
N LEU A 226 3.45 -4.78 -47.40
CA LEU A 226 3.97 -5.83 -48.28
C LEU A 226 2.96 -6.25 -49.35
N ASN A 227 1.70 -6.44 -48.96
CA ASN A 227 0.65 -6.79 -49.92
C ASN A 227 0.37 -5.66 -50.93
N SER A 228 0.41 -4.40 -50.50
CA SER A 228 0.25 -3.25 -51.40
C SER A 228 1.42 -3.11 -52.39
N PHE A 229 2.65 -3.33 -51.94
CA PHE A 229 3.82 -3.32 -52.82
C PHE A 229 3.85 -4.51 -53.79
N LYS A 230 3.44 -5.70 -53.32
CA LYS A 230 3.33 -6.87 -54.19
C LYS A 230 2.28 -6.70 -55.27
N THR A 231 1.12 -6.14 -54.93
CA THR A 231 0.04 -5.90 -55.90
C THR A 231 0.40 -4.81 -56.91
N SER A 232 0.89 -3.65 -56.44
CA SER A 232 1.37 -2.56 -57.31
C SER A 232 2.54 -2.99 -58.19
N GLY A 233 3.54 -3.68 -57.62
CA GLY A 233 4.65 -4.28 -58.37
C GLY A 233 4.17 -5.26 -59.43
N GLY A 234 3.17 -6.10 -59.12
CA GLY A 234 2.55 -6.99 -60.08
C GLY A 234 1.87 -6.27 -61.25
N TYR A 235 1.21 -5.12 -61.01
CA TYR A 235 0.66 -4.28 -62.08
C TYR A 235 1.76 -3.62 -62.92
N LEU A 236 2.82 -3.09 -62.30
CA LEU A 236 3.96 -2.50 -63.00
C LEU A 236 4.68 -3.54 -63.88
N GLN A 237 4.86 -4.76 -63.39
CA GLN A 237 5.48 -5.83 -64.16
C GLN A 237 4.65 -6.18 -65.41
N LYS A 238 3.32 -6.22 -65.30
CA LYS A 238 2.43 -6.42 -66.45
C LYS A 238 2.54 -5.30 -67.49
N LEU A 239 2.68 -4.04 -67.05
CA LEU A 239 2.91 -2.92 -67.98
C LEU A 239 4.25 -3.07 -68.73
N SER A 240 5.28 -3.60 -68.07
CA SER A 240 6.59 -3.85 -68.68
C SER A 240 6.63 -5.09 -69.60
N ALA A 241 5.70 -6.04 -69.44
CA ALA A 241 5.68 -7.29 -70.22
C ALA A 241 5.06 -7.14 -71.63
N ASN A 242 4.94 -5.91 -72.13
CA ASN A 242 4.36 -5.64 -73.45
C ASN A 242 5.39 -5.75 -74.58
N HIS A 243 4.93 -6.03 -75.80
CA HIS A 243 5.78 -6.01 -77.00
C HIS A 243 6.40 -4.63 -77.24
N LEU A 244 7.59 -4.59 -77.85
CA LEU A 244 8.35 -3.39 -78.25
C LEU A 244 7.49 -2.28 -78.88
N LYS A 245 6.45 -2.64 -79.64
CA LYS A 245 5.51 -1.70 -80.25
C LYS A 245 4.84 -0.76 -79.24
N MET A 246 4.46 -1.27 -78.06
CA MET A 246 3.80 -0.45 -77.03
C MET A 246 4.75 0.57 -76.41
N TYR A 247 6.04 0.23 -76.27
CA TYR A 247 7.06 1.17 -75.79
C TYR A 247 7.27 2.34 -76.73
N PHE A 248 7.29 2.10 -78.04
CA PHE A 248 7.40 3.19 -79.03
C PHE A 248 6.19 4.14 -78.98
N VAL A 249 4.98 3.61 -78.80
CA VAL A 249 3.78 4.45 -78.63
C VAL A 249 3.89 5.31 -77.38
N LEU A 250 4.33 4.75 -76.24
CA LEU A 250 4.52 5.50 -75.00
C LEU A 250 5.56 6.62 -75.15
N MET A 251 6.66 6.36 -75.88
CA MET A 251 7.69 7.37 -76.15
C MET A 251 7.16 8.55 -76.97
N ILE A 252 6.35 8.27 -78.00
CA ILE A 252 5.74 9.33 -78.82
C ILE A 252 4.78 10.18 -77.99
N VAL A 253 3.95 9.54 -77.15
CA VAL A 253 3.03 10.25 -76.24
C VAL A 253 3.80 11.15 -75.28
N TRP A 254 4.93 10.66 -74.73
CA TRP A 254 5.74 11.45 -73.81
C TRP A 254 6.42 12.65 -74.49
N ILE A 255 6.96 12.46 -75.70
CA ILE A 255 7.52 13.56 -76.50
C ILE A 255 6.43 14.60 -76.82
N GLY A 256 5.24 14.15 -77.22
CA GLY A 256 4.09 15.04 -77.46
C GLY A 256 3.72 15.85 -76.22
N TYR A 257 3.67 15.22 -75.05
CA TYR A 257 3.44 15.90 -73.78
C TYR A 257 4.52 16.94 -73.47
N MET A 258 5.80 16.61 -73.66
CA MET A 258 6.91 17.54 -73.42
C MET A 258 6.86 18.75 -74.35
N ILE A 259 6.50 18.55 -75.63
CA ILE A 259 6.31 19.65 -76.58
C ILE A 259 5.15 20.54 -76.14
N MET A 260 4.01 19.95 -75.75
CA MET A 260 2.86 20.70 -75.24
C MET A 260 3.23 21.52 -74.00
N PHE A 261 3.98 20.95 -73.07
CA PHE A 261 4.44 21.65 -71.87
C PHE A 261 5.37 22.82 -72.20
N LEU A 262 6.32 22.64 -73.13
CA LEU A 262 7.20 23.71 -73.60
C LEU A 262 6.42 24.82 -74.32
N TYR A 263 5.46 24.45 -75.16
CA TYR A 263 4.61 25.41 -75.86
C TYR A 263 3.78 26.25 -74.88
N LEU A 264 3.13 25.62 -73.90
CA LEU A 264 2.40 26.29 -72.83
C LEU A 264 3.28 27.29 -72.05
N ASN A 265 4.51 26.89 -71.69
CA ASN A 265 5.46 27.79 -71.01
C ASN A 265 5.89 28.98 -71.90
N SER A 266 6.10 28.76 -73.20
CA SER A 266 6.44 29.83 -74.14
C SER A 266 5.28 30.84 -74.31
N LEU A 267 4.05 30.34 -74.40
CA LEU A 267 2.84 31.17 -74.48
C LEU A 267 2.69 32.01 -73.21
N TYR A 268 2.84 31.40 -72.03
CA TYR A 268 2.79 32.10 -70.75
C TYR A 268 3.83 33.24 -70.69
N LYS A 269 5.08 32.97 -71.10
CA LYS A 269 6.14 33.98 -71.13
C LYS A 269 5.83 35.13 -72.09
N SER A 270 5.24 34.84 -73.26
CA SER A 270 4.85 35.86 -74.25
C SER A 270 3.71 36.76 -73.79
N VAL A 271 2.73 36.20 -73.05
CA VAL A 271 1.61 36.96 -72.47
C VAL A 271 2.11 37.86 -71.35
N VAL A 272 3.01 37.38 -70.49
CA VAL A 272 3.62 38.17 -69.42
C VAL A 272 4.47 39.32 -69.98
N LEU A 273 5.27 39.10 -71.02
CA LEU A 273 6.04 40.16 -71.68
C LEU A 273 5.17 41.24 -72.34
N LYS A 274 4.04 40.86 -72.94
CA LYS A 274 3.06 41.83 -73.50
C LYS A 274 2.34 42.64 -72.42
N MET A 275 2.14 42.10 -71.22
CA MET A 275 1.63 42.89 -70.09
C MET A 275 2.69 43.89 -69.59
N LEU A 276 3.95 43.46 -69.46
CA LEU A 276 5.05 44.32 -69.00
C LEU A 276 5.35 45.48 -69.97
N SER A 277 5.30 45.26 -71.29
CA SER A 277 5.51 46.34 -72.25
C SER A 277 4.37 47.37 -72.27
N LYS A 278 3.12 46.95 -72.01
CA LYS A 278 2.00 47.89 -71.80
C LYS A 278 2.15 48.72 -70.54
N ILE A 279 2.72 48.16 -69.47
CA ILE A 279 2.95 48.88 -68.22
C ILE A 279 4.04 49.95 -68.38
N ASN A 280 5.14 49.65 -69.08
CA ASN A 280 6.21 50.64 -69.33
C ASN A 280 5.81 51.77 -70.30
N PHE A 281 4.79 51.58 -71.13
CA PHE A 281 4.22 52.64 -71.98
C PHE A 281 3.26 53.57 -71.25
N LEU A 282 2.82 53.21 -70.03
CA LEU A 282 1.98 54.03 -69.16
C LEU A 282 2.77 54.89 -68.17
N SER A 283 4.11 54.78 -68.16
CA SER A 283 5.02 55.49 -67.24
C SER A 283 5.92 56.55 -67.90
N ILE A 284 5.62 56.96 -69.14
CA ILE A 284 6.22 58.09 -69.86
C ILE A 284 5.10 59.06 -70.21
#